data_AF-A0AA46H133-F1
#
_entry.id   AF-A0AA46H133-F1
#
_cell.length_a   1.000
_cell.length_b   1.000
_cell.length_c   1.000
_cell.angle_alpha   90.00
_cell.angle_beta   90.00
_cell.angle_gamma   90.00
#
_symmetry.space_group_name_H-M   'P 1'
#
loop_
_entity.id
_entity.type
_entity.pdbx_description
1 polymer ?
#
loop_
_entity_poly.entity_id
_entity_poly.type
_entity_poly.pdbx_seq_one_letter_code
_entity_poly.pdbx_strand_id
1 'polypeptide(L)'
;MSRPFWKSAEAAAQEQEGQQPEEPFTPAEEETHVPAEQVTSTDTASPAPLMAVAPAAGPSGHRHENNSGSQEMAGPFRAAGSTPTPSPQRSAASATTQQKSATTTTNAYPIIASSTSRPSWARGVAPIADNPEEVAHAATVAKQSAMAPDVASMSISFGKWSDLPQAAAAAPRGAKHTVLSLPALPDSHGSLTACGKGEYRKMWESFAQALQKAHIDNPILDISAPTKEMNPQAYASCYRQVAEAVKGALPRATMQWTVTHGTDGPYDAVAAWPGDGVVDIVALDALDTGGNWSKAVNGDRGLNWWVTFAQRRGAKIAVSAWGPVPGSDASSNNAPYVQNMHDWLWRVAQKNALVYDLYTEGSKAAGGRAAQAYRALFR
;
A
#
# COMPACT_ATOMS: atom_id res chain seq x y z
N MET A 1 -14.45 9.96 -8.77
CA MET A 1 -14.88 8.70 -8.14
C MET A 1 -13.71 7.72 -8.18
N SER A 2 -12.67 8.01 -7.39
CA SER A 2 -11.61 7.04 -7.14
C SER A 2 -12.24 5.82 -6.46
N ARG A 3 -12.07 4.68 -7.12
CA ARG A 3 -12.58 3.40 -6.65
C ARG A 3 -11.69 2.95 -5.50
N PRO A 4 -12.25 2.47 -4.38
CA PRO A 4 -11.42 1.82 -3.39
C PRO A 4 -10.72 0.60 -4.00
N PHE A 5 -9.51 0.33 -3.55
CA PHE A 5 -8.57 -0.66 -4.10
C PHE A 5 -9.19 -2.07 -4.30
N TRP A 6 -10.16 -2.47 -3.46
CA TRP A 6 -10.87 -3.74 -3.59
C TRP A 6 -11.81 -3.85 -4.82
N LYS A 7 -12.29 -2.74 -5.41
CA LYS A 7 -13.10 -2.81 -6.65
C LYS A 7 -12.31 -3.28 -7.88
N SER A 8 -10.98 -3.28 -7.83
CA SER A 8 -10.16 -3.85 -8.90
C SER A 8 -10.14 -5.38 -8.91
N ALA A 9 -10.60 -6.05 -7.85
CA ALA A 9 -10.82 -7.49 -7.84
C ALA A 9 -12.18 -7.88 -8.47
N GLU A 10 -13.19 -7.01 -8.34
CA GLU A 10 -14.54 -7.20 -8.92
C GLU A 10 -14.54 -7.07 -10.46
N ALA A 11 -13.75 -6.15 -11.02
CA ALA A 11 -13.69 -5.93 -12.48
C ALA A 11 -13.11 -7.13 -13.26
N ALA A 12 -12.20 -7.91 -12.67
CA ALA A 12 -11.61 -9.08 -13.33
C ALA A 12 -12.58 -10.28 -13.44
N ALA A 13 -13.74 -10.22 -12.77
CA ALA A 13 -14.75 -11.29 -12.82
C ALA A 13 -15.94 -10.98 -13.74
N GLN A 14 -16.03 -9.77 -14.32
CA GLN A 14 -17.18 -9.34 -15.13
C GLN A 14 -16.85 -8.92 -16.58
N GLU A 15 -15.59 -8.84 -17.01
CA GLU A 15 -15.21 -8.53 -18.40
C GLU A 15 -14.93 -9.80 -19.22
N GLN A 16 -15.97 -10.61 -19.46
CA GLN A 16 -16.03 -11.56 -20.57
C GLN A 16 -17.46 -11.63 -21.13
N GLU A 17 -18.04 -10.50 -21.50
CA GLU A 17 -19.22 -10.48 -22.37
C GLU A 17 -19.33 -9.14 -23.08
N GLY A 18 -19.17 -9.14 -24.40
CA GLY A 18 -19.55 -8.01 -25.26
C GLY A 18 -18.42 -7.31 -26.03
N GLN A 19 -17.76 -8.01 -26.96
CA GLN A 19 -17.10 -7.35 -28.09
C GLN A 19 -18.16 -7.03 -29.15
N GLN A 20 -18.42 -5.74 -29.39
CA GLN A 20 -19.06 -5.24 -30.61
C GLN A 20 -18.02 -4.63 -31.54
N PRO A 21 -18.23 -4.68 -32.88
CA PRO A 21 -17.21 -4.33 -33.86
C PRO A 21 -17.07 -2.82 -34.05
N GLU A 22 -15.83 -2.39 -34.24
CA GLU A 22 -15.43 -1.03 -34.61
C GLU A 22 -15.92 -0.66 -36.02
N GLU A 23 -16.53 0.52 -36.15
CA GLU A 23 -16.73 1.21 -37.43
C GLU A 23 -15.58 2.19 -37.71
N PRO A 24 -15.23 2.42 -39.00
CA PRO A 24 -14.05 3.19 -39.38
C PRO A 24 -14.28 4.70 -39.30
N PHE A 25 -13.33 5.39 -38.67
CA PHE A 25 -13.25 6.86 -38.62
C PHE A 25 -12.63 7.41 -39.92
N THR A 26 -13.33 8.34 -40.57
CA THR A 26 -12.83 9.19 -41.67
C THR A 26 -12.27 10.50 -41.11
N PRO A 27 -11.15 11.04 -41.66
CA PRO A 27 -10.61 12.32 -41.21
C PRO A 27 -11.27 13.46 -41.98
N ALA A 28 -11.52 14.58 -41.29
CA ALA A 28 -11.82 15.86 -41.92
C ALA A 28 -10.75 16.88 -41.48
N GLU A 29 -10.15 17.47 -42.50
CA GLU A 29 -9.31 18.67 -42.49
C GLU A 29 -10.09 19.89 -41.92
N GLU A 30 -9.37 20.81 -41.30
CA GLU A 30 -9.05 22.14 -41.87
C GLU A 30 -9.00 23.26 -40.82
N GLU A 31 -7.92 24.03 -40.97
CA GLU A 31 -7.44 25.30 -40.44
C GLU A 31 -8.32 26.22 -39.58
N THR A 32 -7.68 26.90 -38.61
CA THR A 32 -7.51 28.37 -38.69
C THR A 32 -6.54 28.91 -37.62
N HIS A 33 -5.59 29.73 -38.08
CA HIS A 33 -4.76 30.68 -37.33
C HIS A 33 -5.59 31.65 -36.47
N VAL A 34 -5.04 32.22 -35.38
CA VAL A 34 -4.53 33.62 -35.17
C VAL A 34 -3.91 33.72 -33.72
N PRO A 35 -3.31 34.84 -33.26
CA PRO A 35 -1.87 35.14 -33.23
C PRO A 35 -1.23 35.14 -31.83
N ALA A 36 0.11 35.19 -31.85
CA ALA A 36 0.98 35.46 -30.72
C ALA A 36 0.80 36.90 -30.18
N GLU A 37 0.63 37.03 -28.87
CA GLU A 37 0.88 38.27 -28.14
C GLU A 37 2.24 38.20 -27.43
N GLN A 38 3.09 39.16 -27.78
CA GLN A 38 4.34 39.48 -27.14
C GLN A 38 4.06 40.07 -25.76
N VAL A 39 4.66 39.51 -24.71
CA VAL A 39 4.85 40.22 -23.45
C VAL A 39 6.34 40.47 -23.28
N THR A 40 6.65 41.76 -23.26
CA THR A 40 7.95 42.38 -23.13
C THR A 40 8.56 42.10 -21.75
N SER A 41 9.82 41.67 -21.78
CA SER A 41 10.72 41.63 -20.64
C SER A 41 11.13 43.06 -20.26
N THR A 42 10.99 43.42 -18.98
CA THR A 42 11.74 44.51 -18.36
C THR A 42 12.60 43.97 -17.24
N ASP A 43 13.88 43.93 -17.57
CA ASP A 43 15.05 43.76 -16.72
C ASP A 43 15.20 44.98 -15.79
N THR A 44 15.39 44.80 -14.47
CA THR A 44 16.46 45.51 -13.74
C THR A 44 16.74 44.97 -12.33
N ALA A 45 18.04 44.78 -12.08
CA ALA A 45 18.76 44.93 -10.82
C ALA A 45 18.79 43.77 -9.81
N SER A 46 19.73 42.85 -10.04
CA SER A 46 20.60 42.28 -8.99
C SER A 46 21.60 43.34 -8.50
N PRO A 47 22.03 43.24 -7.23
CA PRO A 47 23.46 43.16 -6.96
C PRO A 47 23.83 41.90 -6.18
N ALA A 48 24.90 41.26 -6.63
CA ALA A 48 25.57 40.11 -6.04
C ALA A 48 26.60 40.57 -4.96
N PRO A 49 27.58 39.74 -4.55
CA PRO A 49 27.44 38.70 -3.52
C PRO A 49 28.51 38.88 -2.42
N LEU A 50 28.34 38.28 -1.24
CA LEU A 50 29.44 38.19 -0.26
C LEU A 50 29.47 36.87 0.51
N MET A 51 30.65 36.24 0.40
CA MET A 51 31.34 35.37 1.37
C MET A 51 31.02 33.87 1.36
N ALA A 52 31.80 33.16 0.52
CA ALA A 52 32.25 31.80 0.76
C ALA A 52 33.36 31.80 1.84
N VAL A 53 33.30 30.85 2.78
CA VAL A 53 34.42 30.50 3.66
C VAL A 53 34.52 28.97 3.78
N ALA A 54 35.56 28.43 3.16
CA ALA A 54 36.33 27.23 3.49
C ALA A 54 37.57 27.27 2.56
N PRO A 55 38.78 26.75 2.91
CA PRO A 55 39.00 25.51 3.65
C PRO A 55 40.22 25.50 4.62
N ALA A 56 40.42 24.40 5.34
CA ALA A 56 41.72 24.01 5.89
C ALA A 56 41.98 22.51 5.67
N ALA A 57 43.14 22.23 5.06
CA ALA A 57 43.79 20.92 4.88
C ALA A 57 44.06 20.24 6.24
N GLY A 58 43.96 18.91 6.44
CA GLY A 58 44.74 17.77 5.90
C GLY A 58 45.35 16.99 7.10
N PRO A 59 46.13 15.89 6.97
CA PRO A 59 46.22 14.83 5.95
C PRO A 59 46.24 13.39 6.57
N SER A 60 46.60 12.38 5.74
CA SER A 60 46.99 10.97 6.01
C SER A 60 45.90 9.95 5.62
N GLY A 61 46.10 8.90 4.83
CA GLY A 61 47.29 8.23 4.27
C GLY A 61 46.85 6.80 3.84
N HIS A 62 47.60 6.16 2.92
CA HIS A 62 47.44 4.79 2.36
C HIS A 62 46.41 4.70 1.22
N ARG A 63 46.76 4.63 -0.07
CA ARG A 63 47.77 3.86 -0.85
C ARG A 63 47.62 2.34 -0.72
N HIS A 64 46.93 1.74 -1.69
CA HIS A 64 47.32 0.48 -2.33
C HIS A 64 46.92 0.50 -3.80
N GLU A 65 47.91 0.65 -4.67
CA GLU A 65 47.90 0.22 -6.06
C GLU A 65 48.43 -1.22 -6.14
N ASN A 66 47.88 -2.00 -7.06
CA ASN A 66 48.47 -3.12 -7.82
C ASN A 66 47.35 -3.56 -8.79
N ASN A 67 47.32 -3.18 -10.06
CA ASN A 67 48.18 -3.44 -11.23
C ASN A 67 48.11 -4.88 -11.78
N SER A 68 48.10 -4.93 -13.13
CA SER A 68 48.20 -6.06 -14.08
C SER A 68 46.98 -6.97 -14.19
N GLY A 69 46.29 -7.08 -15.34
CA GLY A 69 46.79 -7.42 -16.68
C GLY A 69 46.46 -8.91 -16.91
N SER A 70 45.66 -9.34 -17.90
CA SER A 70 46.16 -9.76 -19.23
C SER A 70 45.00 -10.24 -20.13
N GLN A 71 45.12 -9.88 -21.42
CA GLN A 71 44.93 -10.69 -22.65
C GLN A 71 43.65 -11.54 -22.86
N GLU A 72 42.82 -11.03 -23.77
CA GLU A 72 42.51 -11.59 -25.10
C GLU A 72 42.93 -13.04 -25.41
N MET A 73 42.00 -13.87 -25.90
CA MET A 73 42.22 -14.88 -26.94
C MET A 73 40.87 -15.31 -27.54
N ALA A 74 40.69 -15.00 -28.83
CA ALA A 74 39.64 -15.52 -29.69
C ALA A 74 40.06 -16.87 -30.30
N GLY A 75 39.11 -17.77 -30.58
CA GLY A 75 39.33 -18.86 -31.53
C GLY A 75 38.35 -20.04 -31.42
N PRO A 76 38.05 -20.74 -32.53
CA PRO A 76 36.70 -21.23 -32.82
C PRO A 76 36.55 -22.75 -32.66
N PHE A 77 35.33 -23.22 -32.41
CA PHE A 77 34.97 -24.63 -32.65
C PHE A 77 33.72 -24.79 -33.52
N ARG A 78 33.90 -25.68 -34.50
CA ARG A 78 33.00 -26.07 -35.58
C ARG A 78 31.78 -26.87 -35.12
N ALA A 79 30.78 -26.81 -35.99
CA ALA A 79 29.55 -27.58 -36.02
C ALA A 79 29.74 -29.10 -36.09
N ALA A 80 28.78 -29.82 -35.49
CA ALA A 80 28.33 -31.14 -35.93
C ALA A 80 26.82 -31.28 -35.60
N GLY A 81 26.05 -31.77 -36.57
CA GLY A 81 24.60 -31.78 -36.54
C GLY A 81 23.98 -32.87 -35.69
N SER A 82 22.67 -32.78 -35.49
CA SER A 82 21.81 -33.89 -35.09
C SER A 82 20.38 -33.67 -35.59
N THR A 83 19.84 -34.77 -36.09
CA THR A 83 18.57 -35.04 -36.79
C THR A 83 17.28 -34.56 -36.10
N PRO A 84 16.21 -34.27 -36.87
CA PRO A 84 14.88 -33.99 -36.33
C PRO A 84 14.13 -35.29 -35.97
N THR A 85 13.61 -35.36 -34.75
CA THR A 85 12.68 -36.40 -34.27
C THR A 85 11.23 -35.92 -34.49
N PRO A 86 10.32 -36.76 -35.02
CA PRO A 86 8.92 -36.38 -35.21
C PRO A 86 8.16 -36.37 -33.88
N SER A 87 7.45 -35.26 -33.63
CA SER A 87 6.52 -35.13 -32.50
C SER A 87 5.16 -35.78 -32.82
N PRO A 88 4.55 -36.51 -31.89
CA PRO A 88 3.22 -37.08 -32.08
C PRO A 88 2.11 -36.03 -31.90
N GLN A 89 1.17 -36.08 -32.84
CA GLN A 89 -0.09 -35.33 -32.90
C GLN A 89 -0.93 -35.62 -31.63
N ARG A 90 -1.15 -34.60 -30.79
CA ARG A 90 -2.05 -34.69 -29.63
C ARG A 90 -3.41 -34.09 -30.00
N SER A 91 -4.43 -34.93 -29.94
CA SER A 91 -5.83 -34.58 -30.12
C SER A 91 -6.27 -33.47 -29.15
N ALA A 92 -6.93 -32.45 -29.68
CA ALA A 92 -7.58 -31.41 -28.91
C ALA A 92 -8.81 -32.00 -28.20
N ALA A 93 -8.72 -32.14 -26.87
CA ALA A 93 -9.87 -32.37 -26.02
C ALA A 93 -10.46 -31.01 -25.61
N SER A 94 -11.77 -30.88 -25.75
CA SER A 94 -12.56 -29.69 -25.45
C SER A 94 -12.29 -29.16 -24.05
N ALA A 95 -11.96 -27.87 -23.97
CA ALA A 95 -11.78 -27.14 -22.72
C ALA A 95 -13.14 -26.88 -22.06
N THR A 96 -13.47 -27.63 -21.02
CA THR A 96 -14.50 -27.25 -20.06
C THR A 96 -13.89 -26.22 -19.11
N THR A 97 -14.43 -25.00 -19.10
CA THR A 97 -14.03 -23.93 -18.18
C THR A 97 -14.40 -24.32 -16.75
N GLN A 98 -13.47 -24.98 -16.04
CA GLN A 98 -13.58 -25.21 -14.59
C GLN A 98 -13.36 -23.89 -13.86
N GLN A 99 -14.45 -23.31 -13.35
CA GLN A 99 -14.42 -22.25 -12.36
C GLN A 99 -13.69 -22.79 -11.12
N LYS A 100 -12.45 -22.32 -10.92
CA LYS A 100 -11.53 -22.80 -9.88
C LYS A 100 -12.10 -22.47 -8.51
N SER A 101 -12.73 -23.43 -7.84
CA SER A 101 -13.21 -23.28 -6.47
C SER A 101 -12.04 -22.86 -5.58
N ALA A 102 -12.13 -21.67 -5.00
CA ALA A 102 -11.12 -21.16 -4.07
C ALA A 102 -10.96 -22.17 -2.92
N THR A 103 -9.77 -22.75 -2.79
CA THR A 103 -9.48 -23.72 -1.73
C THR A 103 -9.39 -22.96 -0.41
N THR A 104 -10.29 -23.26 0.53
CA THR A 104 -10.26 -22.70 1.89
C THR A 104 -9.02 -23.18 2.63
N THR A 105 -8.40 -22.32 3.44
CA THR A 105 -7.30 -22.71 4.33
C THR A 105 -7.75 -23.87 5.23
N THR A 106 -7.21 -25.06 5.01
CA THR A 106 -7.80 -26.29 5.57
C THR A 106 -7.32 -26.60 6.99
N ASN A 107 -6.16 -26.09 7.40
CA ASN A 107 -5.53 -26.41 8.68
C ASN A 107 -5.30 -25.15 9.52
N ALA A 108 -5.92 -25.10 10.71
CA ALA A 108 -5.54 -24.17 11.76
C ALA A 108 -4.22 -24.62 12.40
N TYR A 109 -3.37 -23.68 12.79
CA TYR A 109 -2.26 -23.97 13.70
C TYR A 109 -2.81 -24.49 15.06
N PRO A 110 -2.02 -25.27 15.83
CA PRO A 110 -2.43 -25.69 17.15
C PRO A 110 -2.81 -24.47 17.99
N ILE A 111 -4.01 -24.53 18.60
CA ILE A 111 -4.61 -23.43 19.37
C ILE A 111 -3.61 -22.98 20.42
N ILE A 112 -3.16 -21.72 20.33
CA ILE A 112 -2.51 -21.07 21.46
C ILE A 112 -3.62 -20.83 22.47
N ALA A 113 -3.58 -21.54 23.61
CA ALA A 113 -4.48 -21.29 24.72
C ALA A 113 -4.24 -19.87 25.23
N SER A 114 -4.95 -18.91 24.65
CA SER A 114 -4.91 -17.52 25.08
C SER A 114 -5.56 -17.46 26.46
N SER A 115 -4.77 -17.19 27.48
CA SER A 115 -5.31 -16.72 28.75
C SER A 115 -6.11 -15.45 28.46
N THR A 116 -7.26 -15.29 29.11
CA THR A 116 -8.25 -14.20 28.97
C THR A 116 -7.74 -12.76 29.17
N SER A 117 -6.42 -12.55 29.18
CA SER A 117 -5.79 -11.23 29.15
C SER A 117 -5.96 -10.58 27.79
N ARG A 118 -6.38 -9.31 27.80
CA ARG A 118 -6.38 -8.46 26.60
C ARG A 118 -5.06 -8.58 25.83
N PRO A 119 -5.10 -8.61 24.49
CA PRO A 119 -3.91 -8.52 23.65
C PRO A 119 -3.00 -7.35 24.07
N SER A 120 -1.68 -7.55 23.98
CA SER A 120 -0.70 -6.54 24.39
C SER A 120 -0.43 -5.46 23.33
N TRP A 121 -1.07 -5.54 22.16
CA TRP A 121 -0.92 -4.60 21.06
C TRP A 121 -2.22 -3.82 20.81
N ALA A 122 -2.14 -2.68 20.11
CA ALA A 122 -3.30 -1.85 19.82
C ALA A 122 -4.15 -2.43 18.70
N ARG A 123 -5.48 -2.35 18.81
CA ARG A 123 -6.40 -2.99 17.86
C ARG A 123 -7.56 -2.07 17.49
N GLY A 124 -8.10 -2.27 16.30
CA GLY A 124 -9.32 -1.60 15.85
C GLY A 124 -10.08 -2.43 14.83
N VAL A 125 -11.21 -1.88 14.38
CA VAL A 125 -11.99 -2.41 13.26
C VAL A 125 -12.10 -1.32 12.21
N ALA A 126 -11.70 -1.63 10.98
CA ALA A 126 -11.81 -0.73 9.84
C ALA A 126 -13.05 -1.11 8.99
N PRO A 127 -13.84 -0.11 8.55
CA PRO A 127 -14.92 -0.38 7.62
C PRO A 127 -14.35 -0.83 6.26
N ILE A 128 -15.00 -1.79 5.61
CA ILE A 128 -14.60 -2.23 4.26
C ILE A 128 -14.95 -1.21 3.18
N ALA A 129 -15.68 -0.13 3.51
CA ALA A 129 -16.01 0.96 2.61
C ALA A 129 -16.45 2.20 3.38
N ASP A 130 -16.27 3.37 2.78
CA ASP A 130 -16.62 4.67 3.40
C ASP A 130 -18.11 5.01 3.30
N ASN A 131 -18.98 4.01 3.24
CA ASN A 131 -20.43 4.22 3.25
C ASN A 131 -20.99 4.10 4.68
N PRO A 132 -22.13 4.76 4.99
CA PRO A 132 -22.67 4.77 6.35
C PRO A 132 -22.98 3.39 6.93
N GLU A 133 -23.38 2.42 6.09
CA GLU A 133 -23.71 1.06 6.52
C GLU A 133 -22.46 0.34 7.03
N GLU A 134 -21.36 0.34 6.27
CA GLU A 134 -20.12 -0.33 6.64
C GLU A 134 -19.41 0.36 7.82
N VAL A 135 -19.51 1.69 7.93
CA VAL A 135 -19.04 2.42 9.10
C VAL A 135 -19.82 2.03 10.36
N ALA A 136 -21.15 1.97 10.28
CA ALA A 136 -21.99 1.54 11.40
C ALA A 136 -21.75 0.07 11.76
N HIS A 137 -21.49 -0.77 10.76
CA HIS A 137 -21.14 -2.16 10.95
C HIS A 137 -19.81 -2.30 11.71
N ALA A 138 -18.72 -1.67 11.24
CA ALA A 138 -17.43 -1.69 11.91
C ALA A 138 -17.51 -1.23 13.38
N ALA A 139 -18.28 -0.17 13.65
CA ALA A 139 -18.53 0.31 15.02
C ALA A 139 -19.27 -0.74 15.88
N THR A 140 -20.19 -1.50 15.28
CA THR A 140 -20.90 -2.60 15.96
C THR A 140 -19.97 -3.77 16.28
N VAL A 141 -19.10 -4.15 15.34
CA VAL A 141 -18.08 -5.19 15.54
C VAL A 141 -17.15 -4.79 16.69
N ALA A 142 -16.64 -3.56 16.70
CA ALA A 142 -15.77 -3.05 17.76
C ALA A 142 -16.43 -3.12 19.15
N LYS A 143 -17.71 -2.73 19.25
CA LYS A 143 -18.49 -2.86 20.50
C LYS A 143 -18.64 -4.33 20.94
N GLN A 144 -18.88 -5.23 20.01
CA GLN A 144 -19.13 -6.65 20.28
C GLN A 144 -17.86 -7.44 20.62
N SER A 145 -16.68 -6.97 20.22
CA SER A 145 -15.40 -7.49 20.71
C SER A 145 -15.03 -6.96 22.11
N ALA A 146 -15.98 -6.34 22.83
CA ALA A 146 -15.84 -5.85 24.21
C ALA A 146 -14.60 -4.97 24.48
N MET A 147 -14.11 -4.29 23.44
CA MET A 147 -12.94 -3.43 23.51
C MET A 147 -13.25 -2.10 22.84
N ALA A 148 -13.11 -1.01 23.60
CA ALA A 148 -12.96 0.30 22.99
C ALA A 148 -11.75 0.21 22.05
N PRO A 149 -11.88 0.59 20.77
CA PRO A 149 -10.79 0.42 19.83
C PRO A 149 -9.61 1.33 20.23
N ASP A 150 -8.44 0.72 20.41
CA ASP A 150 -7.19 1.48 20.59
C ASP A 150 -6.83 2.23 19.30
N VAL A 151 -7.34 1.77 18.15
CA VAL A 151 -7.11 2.36 16.84
C VAL A 151 -8.42 2.80 16.21
N ALA A 152 -8.51 4.08 15.87
CA ALA A 152 -9.56 4.58 14.99
C ALA A 152 -8.96 4.84 13.61
N SER A 153 -9.58 4.28 12.57
CA SER A 153 -9.18 4.48 11.17
C SER A 153 -10.20 5.29 10.41
N MET A 154 -9.75 6.13 9.49
CA MET A 154 -10.60 6.87 8.56
C MET A 154 -9.92 6.94 7.20
N SER A 155 -10.63 6.53 6.15
CA SER A 155 -10.21 6.82 4.78
C SER A 155 -10.64 8.24 4.42
N ILE A 156 -9.74 9.00 3.80
CA ILE A 156 -10.00 10.32 3.28
C ILE A 156 -9.90 10.23 1.76
N SER A 157 -11.04 10.35 1.10
CA SER A 157 -11.08 10.69 -0.32
C SER A 157 -11.17 12.20 -0.45
N PHE A 158 -10.43 12.78 -1.40
CA PHE A 158 -10.49 14.22 -1.67
C PHE A 158 -10.52 14.49 -3.18
N GLY A 159 -11.46 15.33 -3.59
CA GLY A 159 -11.67 15.67 -4.99
C GLY A 159 -10.63 16.65 -5.49
N LYS A 160 -10.24 17.60 -4.64
CA LYS A 160 -9.27 18.67 -4.90
C LYS A 160 -8.49 18.99 -3.63
N TRP A 161 -7.35 19.64 -3.79
CA TRP A 161 -6.46 19.97 -2.68
C TRP A 161 -7.10 20.78 -1.54
N SER A 162 -8.09 21.61 -1.85
CA SER A 162 -8.78 22.41 -0.82
C SER A 162 -9.71 21.60 0.08
N ASP A 163 -9.98 20.33 -0.23
CA ASP A 163 -10.79 19.46 0.61
C ASP A 163 -9.98 18.86 1.79
N LEU A 164 -8.65 18.75 1.65
CA LEU A 164 -7.79 18.12 2.67
C LEU A 164 -7.92 18.76 4.06
N PRO A 165 -7.85 20.11 4.22
CA PRO A 165 -8.03 20.73 5.54
C PRO A 165 -9.40 20.45 6.16
N GLN A 166 -10.45 20.29 5.34
CA GLN A 166 -11.79 19.98 5.84
C GLN A 166 -11.86 18.53 6.34
N ALA A 167 -11.25 17.60 5.60
CA ALA A 167 -11.16 16.20 6.01
C ALA A 167 -10.40 16.02 7.32
N ALA A 168 -9.36 16.82 7.56
CA ALA A 168 -8.61 16.82 8.83
C ALA A 168 -9.51 17.12 10.05
N ALA A 169 -10.53 17.98 9.91
CA ALA A 169 -11.43 18.33 11.01
C ALA A 169 -12.33 17.16 11.43
N ALA A 170 -12.62 16.24 10.50
CA ALA A 170 -13.42 15.04 10.71
C ALA A 170 -12.63 13.85 11.28
N ALA A 171 -11.31 13.98 11.44
CA ALA A 171 -10.46 12.91 11.95
C ALA A 171 -10.96 12.40 13.33
N PRO A 172 -10.96 11.07 13.54
CA PRO A 172 -11.45 10.51 14.78
C PRO A 172 -10.54 10.88 15.97
N ARG A 173 -11.16 11.04 17.14
CA ARG A 173 -10.51 11.47 18.38
C ARG A 173 -10.68 10.43 19.48
N GLY A 174 -9.78 10.45 20.47
CA GLY A 174 -9.88 9.64 21.68
C GLY A 174 -9.33 8.21 21.57
N ALA A 175 -8.94 7.77 20.38
CA ALA A 175 -8.18 6.54 20.21
C ALA A 175 -6.70 6.73 20.57
N LYS A 176 -6.01 5.65 20.95
CA LYS A 176 -4.56 5.66 21.17
C LYS A 176 -3.81 5.93 19.87
N HIS A 177 -4.34 5.43 18.76
CA HIS A 177 -3.84 5.69 17.40
C HIS A 177 -4.98 6.16 16.51
N THR A 178 -4.76 7.27 15.81
CA THR A 178 -5.63 7.72 14.71
C THR A 178 -4.92 7.46 13.39
N VAL A 179 -5.45 6.52 12.60
CA VAL A 179 -4.92 6.17 11.27
C VAL A 179 -5.76 6.88 10.23
N LEU A 180 -5.12 7.72 9.42
CA LEU A 180 -5.74 8.41 8.29
C LEU A 180 -5.15 7.82 7.01
N SER A 181 -5.99 7.18 6.20
CA SER A 181 -5.59 6.61 4.91
C SER A 181 -6.05 7.52 3.79
N LEU A 182 -5.16 7.95 2.91
CA LEU A 182 -5.46 8.95 1.90
C LEU A 182 -4.62 8.75 0.65
N PRO A 183 -5.17 9.02 -0.56
CA PRO A 183 -4.39 8.92 -1.78
C PRO A 183 -3.32 10.01 -1.83
N ALA A 184 -2.21 9.72 -2.50
CA ALA A 184 -1.13 10.71 -2.71
C ALA A 184 -1.56 11.92 -3.57
N LEU A 185 -2.66 11.80 -4.33
CA LEU A 185 -3.17 12.78 -5.27
C LEU A 185 -4.71 12.88 -5.20
N PRO A 186 -5.31 14.04 -5.50
CA PRO A 186 -6.76 14.17 -5.59
C PRO A 186 -7.35 13.43 -6.79
N ASP A 187 -8.66 13.15 -6.73
CA ASP A 187 -9.39 12.53 -7.85
C ASP A 187 -9.37 13.37 -9.14
N SER A 188 -9.37 14.69 -9.03
CA SER A 188 -9.59 15.57 -10.18
C SER A 188 -8.36 15.81 -11.04
N HIS A 189 -7.16 15.79 -10.46
CA HIS A 189 -5.90 16.09 -11.17
C HIS A 189 -4.68 15.81 -10.29
N GLY A 190 -3.51 15.85 -10.92
CA GLY A 190 -2.21 15.76 -10.24
C GLY A 190 -1.31 14.76 -10.94
N SER A 191 -0.01 14.83 -10.64
CA SER A 191 0.92 13.79 -11.09
C SER A 191 1.91 13.43 -9.99
N LEU A 192 2.29 12.16 -9.93
CA LEU A 192 3.32 11.71 -8.99
C LEU A 192 4.67 12.36 -9.28
N THR A 193 4.95 12.67 -10.55
CA THR A 193 6.17 13.39 -10.94
C THR A 193 6.20 14.81 -10.38
N ALA A 194 5.12 15.58 -10.53
CA ALA A 194 5.00 16.92 -9.94
C ALA A 194 5.05 16.87 -8.40
N CYS A 195 4.34 15.90 -7.81
CA CYS A 195 4.40 15.65 -6.37
C CYS A 195 5.83 15.37 -5.90
N GLY A 196 6.57 14.50 -6.61
CA GLY A 196 7.95 14.15 -6.31
C GLY A 196 8.95 15.29 -6.47
N LYS A 197 8.58 16.36 -7.19
CA LYS A 197 9.32 17.63 -7.28
C LYS A 197 8.91 18.65 -6.20
N GLY A 198 7.93 18.33 -5.36
CA GLY A 198 7.46 19.20 -4.29
C GLY A 198 6.39 20.22 -4.69
N GLU A 199 5.81 20.12 -5.89
CA GLU A 199 4.82 21.12 -6.38
C GLU A 199 3.56 21.20 -5.50
N TYR A 200 3.24 20.13 -4.77
CA TYR A 200 2.08 20.07 -3.85
C TYR A 200 2.44 20.23 -2.38
N ARG A 201 3.69 20.63 -2.06
CA ARG A 201 4.17 20.72 -0.67
C ARG A 201 3.29 21.59 0.22
N LYS A 202 2.90 22.78 -0.26
CA LYS A 202 2.05 23.73 0.50
C LYS A 202 0.68 23.16 0.85
N MET A 203 0.14 22.27 0.00
CA MET A 203 -1.15 21.63 0.23
C MET A 203 -1.04 20.61 1.38
N TRP A 204 0.04 19.84 1.40
CA TRP A 204 0.34 18.89 2.47
C TRP A 204 0.70 19.58 3.80
N GLU A 205 1.42 20.70 3.76
CA GLU A 205 1.67 21.54 4.95
C GLU A 205 0.35 22.09 5.51
N SER A 206 -0.55 22.58 4.66
CA SER A 206 -1.88 23.07 5.07
C SER A 206 -2.73 21.96 5.70
N PHE A 207 -2.69 20.75 5.15
CA PHE A 207 -3.33 19.58 5.76
C PHE A 207 -2.78 19.26 7.15
N ALA A 208 -1.46 19.23 7.31
CA ALA A 208 -0.81 18.97 8.59
C ALA A 208 -1.14 20.07 9.63
N GLN A 209 -1.17 21.33 9.24
CA GLN A 209 -1.62 22.44 10.09
C GLN A 209 -3.09 22.30 10.50
N ALA A 210 -3.95 21.83 9.59
CA ALA A 210 -5.36 21.59 9.90
C ALA A 210 -5.53 20.45 10.93
N LEU A 211 -4.72 19.38 10.84
CA LEU A 211 -4.68 18.31 11.84
C LEU A 211 -4.23 18.84 13.21
N GLN A 212 -3.17 19.66 13.24
CA GLN A 212 -2.71 20.29 14.47
C GLN A 212 -3.79 21.18 15.10
N LYS A 213 -4.47 22.00 14.29
CA LYS A 213 -5.59 22.84 14.74
C LYS A 213 -6.77 22.01 15.26
N ALA A 214 -6.97 20.80 14.73
CA ALA A 214 -7.97 19.85 15.19
C ALA A 214 -7.54 19.03 16.42
N HIS A 215 -6.34 19.32 16.98
CA HIS A 215 -5.71 18.61 18.09
C HIS A 215 -5.39 17.13 17.79
N ILE A 216 -5.04 16.84 16.53
CA ILE A 216 -4.53 15.54 16.11
C ILE A 216 -3.01 15.63 15.97
N ASP A 217 -2.32 15.54 17.10
CA ASP A 217 -0.88 15.86 17.16
C ASP A 217 0.04 14.70 16.74
N ASN A 218 -0.45 13.46 16.76
CA ASN A 218 0.34 12.24 16.48
C ASN A 218 -0.45 11.25 15.59
N PRO A 219 -0.92 11.66 14.40
CA PRO A 219 -1.61 10.77 13.49
C PRO A 219 -0.63 9.76 12.87
N ILE A 220 -1.17 8.60 12.48
CA ILE A 220 -0.53 7.69 11.53
C ILE A 220 -1.12 8.02 10.15
N LEU A 221 -0.30 8.50 9.23
CA LEU A 221 -0.72 8.83 7.87
C LEU A 221 -0.30 7.72 6.90
N ASP A 222 -1.29 7.08 6.30
CA ASP A 222 -1.10 6.06 5.27
C ASP A 222 -1.38 6.64 3.90
N ILE A 223 -0.30 6.95 3.16
CA ILE A 223 -0.40 7.60 1.86
C ILE A 223 -0.43 6.53 0.78
N SER A 224 -1.57 6.30 0.14
CA SER A 224 -1.73 5.25 -0.84
C SER A 224 -1.28 5.66 -2.25
N ALA A 225 -0.79 4.67 -2.98
CA ALA A 225 -0.44 4.74 -4.38
C ALA A 225 -1.68 4.93 -5.27
N PRO A 226 -1.64 5.81 -6.29
CA PRO A 226 -2.70 5.88 -7.30
C PRO A 226 -2.59 4.71 -8.30
N THR A 227 -3.66 3.90 -8.38
CA THR A 227 -3.97 2.88 -9.41
C THR A 227 -2.86 1.86 -9.77
N LYS A 228 -3.16 0.94 -10.70
CA LYS A 228 -2.28 -0.19 -11.05
C LYS A 228 -1.10 0.15 -11.96
N GLU A 229 -1.19 1.25 -12.71
CA GLU A 229 -0.20 1.63 -13.73
C GLU A 229 0.82 2.65 -13.20
N MET A 230 0.95 2.70 -11.89
CA MET A 230 1.81 3.64 -11.20
C MET A 230 3.29 3.37 -11.47
N ASN A 231 4.06 4.42 -11.78
CA ASN A 231 5.52 4.36 -11.74
C ASN A 231 6.00 4.27 -10.26
N PRO A 232 6.60 3.15 -9.82
CA PRO A 232 6.98 2.95 -8.41
C PRO A 232 7.95 4.01 -7.88
N GLN A 233 8.93 4.42 -8.68
CA GLN A 233 9.94 5.40 -8.30
C GLN A 233 9.34 6.81 -8.18
N ALA A 234 8.41 7.18 -9.07
CA ALA A 234 7.70 8.45 -8.99
C ALA A 234 6.85 8.52 -7.72
N TYR A 235 6.19 7.43 -7.34
CA TYR A 235 5.46 7.35 -6.08
C TYR A 235 6.37 7.43 -4.87
N ALA A 236 7.47 6.67 -4.84
CA ALA A 236 8.44 6.76 -3.76
C ALA A 236 8.95 8.21 -3.59
N SER A 237 9.19 8.92 -4.71
CA SER A 237 9.58 10.34 -4.68
C SER A 237 8.47 11.25 -4.17
N CYS A 238 7.24 11.05 -4.62
CA CYS A 238 6.07 11.78 -4.13
C CYS A 238 5.88 11.57 -2.62
N TYR A 239 5.90 10.32 -2.16
CA TYR A 239 5.76 9.95 -0.76
C TYR A 239 6.79 10.68 0.12
N ARG A 240 8.06 10.77 -0.31
CA ARG A 240 9.09 11.53 0.41
C ARG A 240 8.74 13.01 0.55
N GLN A 241 8.24 13.64 -0.52
CA GLN A 241 7.81 15.04 -0.47
C GLN A 241 6.61 15.24 0.46
N VAL A 242 5.65 14.30 0.47
CA VAL A 242 4.54 14.33 1.42
C VAL A 242 5.04 14.21 2.86
N ALA A 243 5.89 13.22 3.15
CA ALA A 243 6.44 12.98 4.47
C ALA A 243 7.22 14.20 5.00
N GLU A 244 8.05 14.82 4.16
CA GLU A 244 8.80 16.02 4.51
C GLU A 244 7.88 17.21 4.80
N ALA A 245 6.88 17.45 3.94
CA ALA A 245 5.89 18.52 4.11
C ALA A 245 5.10 18.35 5.42
N VAL A 246 4.58 17.15 5.66
CA VAL A 246 3.81 16.84 6.87
C VAL A 246 4.69 16.94 8.10
N LYS A 247 5.84 16.27 8.15
CA LYS A 247 6.71 16.28 9.34
C LYS A 247 7.29 17.66 9.63
N GLY A 248 7.42 18.52 8.62
CA GLY A 248 7.80 19.92 8.80
C GLY A 248 6.80 20.72 9.63
N ALA A 249 5.50 20.49 9.44
CA ALA A 249 4.43 21.16 10.18
C ALA A 249 3.93 20.38 11.41
N LEU A 250 4.03 19.05 11.37
CA LEU A 250 3.56 18.11 12.37
C LEU A 250 4.65 17.07 12.67
N PRO A 251 5.71 17.44 13.44
CA PRO A 251 6.90 16.59 13.61
C PRO A 251 6.66 15.24 14.28
N ARG A 252 5.52 15.08 14.96
CA ARG A 252 5.10 13.85 15.61
C ARG A 252 4.26 12.95 14.70
N ALA A 253 3.90 13.37 13.49
CA ALA A 253 3.20 12.51 12.56
C ALA A 253 4.04 11.26 12.23
N THR A 254 3.38 10.11 12.23
CA THR A 254 3.95 8.82 11.86
C THR A 254 3.58 8.51 10.41
N MET A 255 4.56 8.19 9.58
CA MET A 255 4.35 7.85 8.17
C MET A 255 4.23 6.35 8.00
N GLN A 256 3.11 5.91 7.43
CA GLN A 256 2.80 4.52 7.13
C GLN A 256 2.80 4.27 5.62
N TRP A 257 3.41 3.17 5.21
CA TRP A 257 3.35 2.67 3.85
C TRP A 257 2.72 1.27 3.84
N THR A 258 1.50 1.18 3.34
CA THR A 258 0.76 -0.09 3.24
C THR A 258 1.08 -0.83 1.94
N VAL A 259 1.25 -2.15 2.05
CA VAL A 259 1.43 -3.08 0.92
C VAL A 259 0.45 -4.24 1.00
N THR A 260 0.01 -4.74 -0.15
CA THR A 260 -0.66 -6.04 -0.22
C THR A 260 0.35 -7.15 0.08
N HIS A 261 -0.02 -8.11 0.93
CA HIS A 261 0.83 -9.26 1.18
C HIS A 261 1.03 -10.10 -0.10
N GLY A 262 2.19 -10.74 -0.20
CA GLY A 262 2.57 -11.53 -1.38
C GLY A 262 3.02 -10.70 -2.57
N THR A 263 2.90 -11.28 -3.76
CA THR A 263 3.29 -10.68 -5.05
C THR A 263 2.10 -10.19 -5.87
N ASP A 264 0.88 -10.33 -5.36
CA ASP A 264 -0.37 -10.07 -6.10
C ASP A 264 -0.76 -8.59 -6.10
N GLY A 265 0.09 -7.74 -5.52
CA GLY A 265 -0.04 -6.29 -5.59
C GLY A 265 0.03 -5.79 -7.04
N PRO A 266 -0.58 -4.63 -7.32
CA PRO A 266 -0.68 -4.12 -8.68
C PRO A 266 0.63 -3.55 -9.25
N TYR A 267 1.64 -3.37 -8.39
CA TYR A 267 2.97 -2.88 -8.74
C TYR A 267 4.01 -3.59 -7.88
N ASP A 268 5.29 -3.49 -8.28
CA ASP A 268 6.39 -3.95 -7.44
C ASP A 268 6.54 -3.05 -6.21
N ALA A 269 5.95 -3.49 -5.08
CA ALA A 269 6.01 -2.77 -3.82
C ALA A 269 7.46 -2.49 -3.37
N VAL A 270 8.40 -3.41 -3.62
CA VAL A 270 9.80 -3.19 -3.21
C VAL A 270 10.42 -2.03 -3.99
N ALA A 271 10.09 -1.91 -5.28
CA ALA A 271 10.52 -0.77 -6.10
C ALA A 271 9.83 0.54 -5.71
N ALA A 272 8.67 0.48 -5.04
CA ALA A 272 7.91 1.62 -4.55
C ALA A 272 8.33 2.09 -3.15
N TRP A 273 9.33 1.46 -2.52
CA TRP A 273 9.79 1.80 -1.18
C TRP A 273 10.22 3.28 -1.08
N PRO A 274 9.58 4.10 -0.22
CA PRO A 274 9.92 5.52 -0.12
C PRO A 274 11.32 5.81 0.44
N GLY A 275 11.87 4.92 1.26
CA GLY A 275 13.20 5.04 1.85
C GLY A 275 13.22 4.84 3.35
N ASP A 276 14.39 4.44 3.85
CA ASP A 276 14.64 4.30 5.29
C ASP A 276 14.64 5.69 5.94
N GLY A 277 14.08 5.81 7.15
CA GLY A 277 13.90 7.09 7.85
C GLY A 277 12.76 7.99 7.32
N VAL A 278 12.16 7.63 6.19
CA VAL A 278 10.94 8.29 5.68
C VAL A 278 9.70 7.61 6.25
N VAL A 279 9.68 6.28 6.18
CA VAL A 279 8.58 5.41 6.65
C VAL A 279 8.87 4.93 8.06
N ASP A 280 7.92 5.13 8.96
CA ASP A 280 7.99 4.68 10.35
C ASP A 280 7.32 3.29 10.53
N ILE A 281 6.29 3.02 9.72
CA ILE A 281 5.50 1.78 9.75
C ILE A 281 5.34 1.20 8.34
N VAL A 282 5.71 -0.06 8.17
CA VAL A 282 5.29 -0.88 7.02
C VAL A 282 4.00 -1.58 7.43
N ALA A 283 2.91 -1.33 6.71
CA ALA A 283 1.62 -1.93 7.02
C ALA A 283 1.21 -2.96 5.96
N LEU A 284 0.43 -3.95 6.38
CA LEU A 284 -0.01 -5.05 5.53
C LEU A 284 -1.52 -5.01 5.30
N ASP A 285 -1.91 -5.09 4.03
CA ASP A 285 -3.22 -5.53 3.60
C ASP A 285 -3.16 -7.06 3.39
N ALA A 286 -3.77 -7.77 4.33
CA ALA A 286 -3.63 -9.19 4.54
C ALA A 286 -4.93 -9.98 4.35
N LEU A 287 -5.94 -9.46 3.63
CA LEU A 287 -7.25 -10.11 3.44
C LEU A 287 -7.18 -11.60 3.05
N ASP A 288 -8.18 -12.38 3.49
CA ASP A 288 -8.32 -13.80 3.17
C ASP A 288 -8.76 -14.03 1.73
N THR A 289 -7.81 -13.97 0.81
CA THR A 289 -7.98 -14.35 -0.60
C THR A 289 -8.05 -15.87 -0.80
N GLY A 290 -8.10 -16.64 0.29
CA GLY A 290 -8.07 -18.10 0.30
C GLY A 290 -6.67 -18.67 0.11
N GLY A 291 -6.61 -19.97 -0.22
CA GLY A 291 -5.36 -20.65 -0.51
C GLY A 291 -4.59 -21.13 0.73
N ASN A 292 -3.30 -21.39 0.53
CA ASN A 292 -2.43 -22.03 1.51
C ASN A 292 -1.85 -20.98 2.48
N TRP A 293 -2.26 -21.04 3.74
CA TRP A 293 -1.77 -20.15 4.79
C TRP A 293 -0.23 -20.18 4.96
N SER A 294 0.42 -21.33 4.82
CA SER A 294 1.89 -21.39 4.86
C SER A 294 2.53 -20.57 3.74
N LYS A 295 1.88 -20.50 2.56
CA LYS A 295 2.31 -19.61 1.47
C LYS A 295 2.05 -18.14 1.82
N ALA A 296 0.90 -17.80 2.39
CA ALA A 296 0.62 -16.42 2.83
C ALA A 296 1.66 -15.91 3.85
N VAL A 297 2.10 -16.78 4.77
CA VAL A 297 3.07 -16.42 5.81
C VAL A 297 4.52 -16.46 5.32
N ASN A 298 4.92 -17.53 4.63
CA ASN A 298 6.33 -17.84 4.33
C ASN A 298 6.67 -17.82 2.83
N GLY A 299 5.69 -17.57 1.96
CA GLY A 299 5.92 -17.42 0.53
C GLY A 299 6.71 -16.16 0.20
N ASP A 300 7.01 -15.98 -1.09
CA ASP A 300 7.65 -14.76 -1.56
C ASP A 300 6.82 -13.53 -1.17
N ARG A 301 7.48 -12.56 -0.52
CA ARG A 301 6.85 -11.36 0.07
C ARG A 301 5.63 -11.68 0.97
N GLY A 302 5.63 -12.84 1.63
CA GLY A 302 4.62 -13.21 2.63
C GLY A 302 4.73 -12.38 3.92
N LEU A 303 3.85 -12.65 4.88
CA LEU A 303 3.77 -11.88 6.14
C LEU A 303 5.11 -11.82 6.89
N ASN A 304 5.84 -12.94 6.99
CA ASN A 304 7.14 -12.96 7.69
C ASN A 304 8.25 -12.22 6.93
N TRP A 305 8.15 -12.20 5.60
CA TRP A 305 9.08 -11.46 4.78
C TRP A 305 8.95 -9.96 5.05
N TRP A 306 7.73 -9.43 5.08
CA TRP A 306 7.50 -8.00 5.35
C TRP A 306 7.87 -7.60 6.77
N VAL A 307 7.65 -8.45 7.79
CA VAL A 307 8.16 -8.21 9.14
C VAL A 307 9.68 -8.04 9.12
N THR A 308 10.38 -8.93 8.41
CA THR A 308 11.84 -8.87 8.29
C THR A 308 12.29 -7.63 7.49
N PHE A 309 11.57 -7.29 6.41
CA PHE A 309 11.82 -6.11 5.60
C PHE A 309 11.74 -4.83 6.44
N ALA A 310 10.66 -4.67 7.22
CA ALA A 310 10.47 -3.53 8.10
C ALA A 310 11.59 -3.43 9.15
N GLN A 311 11.87 -4.53 9.85
CA GLN A 311 12.90 -4.58 10.90
C GLN A 311 14.30 -4.22 10.38
N ARG A 312 14.69 -4.72 9.22
CA ARG A 312 16.01 -4.41 8.61
C ARG A 312 16.16 -2.94 8.24
N ARG A 313 15.06 -2.22 8.10
CA ARG A 313 15.01 -0.80 7.72
C ARG A 313 14.66 0.13 8.89
N GLY A 314 14.60 -0.41 10.11
CA GLY A 314 14.28 0.35 11.32
C GLY A 314 12.79 0.71 11.46
N ALA A 315 11.91 0.17 10.62
CA ALA A 315 10.47 0.40 10.69
C ALA A 315 9.77 -0.65 11.57
N LYS A 316 8.60 -0.28 12.10
CA LYS A 316 7.68 -1.22 12.76
C LYS A 316 6.71 -1.84 11.73
N ILE A 317 5.97 -2.87 12.15
CA ILE A 317 4.92 -3.49 11.33
C ILE A 317 3.53 -3.13 11.87
N ALA A 318 2.57 -2.95 10.97
CA ALA A 318 1.15 -2.95 11.29
C ALA A 318 0.38 -3.86 10.31
N VAL A 319 -0.85 -4.21 10.65
CA VAL A 319 -1.79 -4.84 9.71
C VAL A 319 -2.96 -3.90 9.53
N SER A 320 -2.93 -3.11 8.46
CA SER A 320 -3.90 -2.05 8.20
C SER A 320 -5.23 -2.56 7.67
N ALA A 321 -5.27 -3.80 7.16
CA ALA A 321 -6.49 -4.53 6.88
C ALA A 321 -6.24 -6.04 6.95
N TRP A 322 -7.10 -6.78 7.63
CA TRP A 322 -7.15 -8.24 7.57
C TRP A 322 -8.53 -8.76 7.93
N GLY A 323 -8.87 -9.95 7.46
CA GLY A 323 -10.21 -10.51 7.62
C GLY A 323 -10.78 -10.99 6.29
N PRO A 324 -12.09 -11.27 6.25
CA PRO A 324 -12.74 -11.75 5.04
C PRO A 324 -12.66 -10.76 3.88
N VAL A 325 -12.45 -11.28 2.66
CA VAL A 325 -12.62 -10.49 1.43
C VAL A 325 -14.11 -10.11 1.30
N PRO A 326 -14.42 -8.81 1.08
CA PRO A 326 -15.80 -8.36 0.88
C PRO A 326 -16.52 -9.17 -0.21
N GLY A 327 -17.74 -9.63 0.10
CA GLY A 327 -18.57 -10.39 -0.85
C GLY A 327 -18.15 -11.84 -1.08
N SER A 328 -17.10 -12.34 -0.43
CA SER A 328 -16.66 -13.73 -0.57
C SER A 328 -17.27 -14.63 0.52
N ASP A 329 -18.17 -15.53 0.12
CA ASP A 329 -18.75 -16.55 1.03
C ASP A 329 -17.69 -17.51 1.58
N ALA A 330 -16.73 -17.90 0.73
CA ALA A 330 -15.64 -18.79 1.13
C ALA A 330 -14.79 -18.15 2.23
N SER A 331 -14.45 -16.88 2.05
CA SER A 331 -13.64 -16.09 2.99
C SER A 331 -14.41 -15.82 4.29
N SER A 332 -15.68 -15.44 4.18
CA SER A 332 -16.57 -15.20 5.33
C SER A 332 -16.78 -16.43 6.22
N ASN A 333 -16.57 -17.63 5.68
CA ASN A 333 -16.68 -18.90 6.39
C ASN A 333 -15.33 -19.53 6.75
N ASN A 334 -14.20 -18.85 6.50
CA ASN A 334 -12.86 -19.35 6.77
C ASN A 334 -12.40 -19.06 8.20
N ALA A 335 -13.03 -19.70 9.19
CA ALA A 335 -12.61 -19.60 10.59
C ALA A 335 -11.12 -19.95 10.83
N PRO A 336 -10.51 -20.95 10.14
CA PRO A 336 -9.08 -21.24 10.28
C PRO A 336 -8.17 -20.05 9.95
N TYR A 337 -8.50 -19.24 8.95
CA TYR A 337 -7.72 -18.03 8.63
C TYR A 337 -7.70 -17.04 9.81
N VAL A 338 -8.83 -16.83 10.49
CA VAL A 338 -8.91 -15.90 11.63
C VAL A 338 -8.06 -16.40 12.82
N GLN A 339 -8.12 -17.69 13.14
CA GLN A 339 -7.25 -18.30 14.16
C GLN A 339 -5.77 -18.12 13.80
N ASN A 340 -5.44 -18.37 12.54
CA ASN A 340 -4.08 -18.28 12.04
C ASN A 340 -3.52 -16.84 12.08
N MET A 341 -4.33 -15.84 11.70
CA MET A 341 -3.98 -14.43 11.83
C MET A 341 -3.82 -14.02 13.30
N HIS A 342 -4.75 -14.43 14.19
CA HIS A 342 -4.60 -14.21 15.63
C HIS A 342 -3.26 -14.72 16.16
N ASP A 343 -2.91 -15.97 15.86
CA ASP A 343 -1.68 -16.58 16.36
C ASP A 343 -0.42 -15.93 15.76
N TRP A 344 -0.50 -15.47 14.51
CA TRP A 344 0.58 -14.73 13.88
C TRP A 344 0.75 -13.34 14.53
N LEU A 345 -0.33 -12.57 14.69
CA LEU A 345 -0.33 -11.27 15.36
C LEU A 345 0.25 -11.37 16.76
N TRP A 346 -0.18 -12.38 17.54
CA TRP A 346 0.36 -12.66 18.86
C TRP A 346 1.88 -12.83 18.82
N ARG A 347 2.40 -13.69 17.94
CA ARG A 347 3.86 -13.94 17.81
C ARG A 347 4.65 -12.69 17.40
N VAL A 348 4.08 -11.83 16.56
CA VAL A 348 4.73 -10.58 16.13
C VAL A 348 4.70 -9.54 17.27
N ALA A 349 3.60 -9.48 18.02
CA ALA A 349 3.47 -8.61 19.19
C ALA A 349 4.46 -8.98 20.31
N GLN A 350 4.68 -10.27 20.56
CA GLN A 350 5.67 -10.74 21.55
C GLN A 350 7.12 -10.31 21.21
N LYS A 351 7.39 -9.99 19.93
CA LYS A 351 8.68 -9.46 19.48
C LYS A 351 8.73 -7.92 19.51
N ASN A 352 7.71 -7.26 20.08
CA ASN A 352 7.56 -5.80 20.10
C ASN A 352 7.68 -5.16 18.70
N ALA A 353 7.23 -5.88 17.66
CA ALA A 353 7.30 -5.45 16.28
C ALA A 353 5.98 -4.83 15.79
N LEU A 354 4.85 -5.33 16.32
CA LEU A 354 3.50 -4.93 15.92
C LEU A 354 3.07 -3.62 16.60
N VAL A 355 2.74 -2.59 15.81
CA VAL A 355 2.13 -1.35 16.31
C VAL A 355 0.66 -1.58 16.56
N TYR A 356 -0.06 -2.04 15.52
CA TYR A 356 -1.48 -2.29 15.59
C TYR A 356 -1.98 -3.27 14.53
N ASP A 357 -3.22 -3.73 14.71
CA ASP A 357 -4.03 -4.38 13.67
C ASP A 357 -5.40 -3.71 13.49
N LEU A 358 -5.93 -3.78 12.27
CA LEU A 358 -7.29 -3.38 11.90
C LEU A 358 -7.98 -4.57 11.24
N TYR A 359 -8.88 -5.21 11.99
CA TYR A 359 -9.76 -6.23 11.44
C TYR A 359 -10.81 -5.57 10.55
N THR A 360 -11.19 -6.24 9.47
CA THR A 360 -12.22 -5.76 8.56
C THR A 360 -13.16 -6.91 8.19
N GLU A 361 -14.46 -6.63 8.27
CA GLU A 361 -15.52 -7.51 7.78
C GLU A 361 -16.64 -6.65 7.20
N GLY A 362 -17.24 -7.10 6.10
CA GLY A 362 -18.40 -6.43 5.51
C GLY A 362 -19.70 -6.81 6.23
N SER A 363 -20.71 -5.94 6.16
CA SER A 363 -22.01 -6.19 6.78
C SER A 363 -22.62 -7.54 6.39
N LYS A 364 -22.41 -7.97 5.14
CA LYS A 364 -22.86 -9.26 4.59
C LYS A 364 -22.11 -10.47 5.17
N ALA A 365 -20.89 -10.28 5.67
CA ALA A 365 -20.05 -11.33 6.25
C ALA A 365 -20.30 -11.52 7.76
N ALA A 366 -21.06 -10.63 8.41
CA ALA A 366 -21.23 -10.57 9.86
C ALA A 366 -21.72 -11.88 10.52
N GLY A 367 -22.49 -12.69 9.79
CA GLY A 367 -22.99 -13.99 10.27
C GLY A 367 -22.04 -15.17 10.03
N GLY A 368 -20.97 -14.97 9.25
CA GLY A 368 -20.06 -16.02 8.81
C GLY A 368 -19.21 -16.61 9.94
N ARG A 369 -18.65 -17.80 9.71
CA ARG A 369 -17.80 -18.48 10.70
C ARG A 369 -16.51 -17.70 11.01
N ALA A 370 -15.99 -16.90 10.08
CA ALA A 370 -14.84 -16.04 10.33
C ALA A 370 -15.17 -14.95 11.36
N ALA A 371 -16.30 -14.25 11.20
CA ALA A 371 -16.78 -13.24 12.13
C ALA A 371 -17.00 -13.82 13.55
N GLN A 372 -17.58 -15.01 13.63
CA GLN A 372 -17.78 -15.72 14.90
C GLN A 372 -16.44 -16.07 15.58
N ALA A 373 -15.46 -16.57 14.81
CA ALA A 373 -14.13 -16.89 15.31
C ALA A 373 -13.41 -15.63 15.83
N TYR A 374 -13.49 -14.51 15.09
CA TYR A 374 -12.92 -13.23 15.52
C TYR A 374 -13.50 -12.81 16.88
N ARG A 375 -14.83 -12.83 17.01
CA ARG A 375 -15.50 -12.47 18.26
C ARG A 375 -15.17 -13.42 19.41
N ALA A 376 -14.89 -14.69 19.14
CA ALA A 376 -14.50 -15.64 20.18
C ALA A 376 -13.07 -15.42 20.67
N LEU A 377 -12.14 -15.10 19.76
CA LEU A 377 -10.71 -14.93 20.07
C LEU A 377 -10.37 -13.56 20.67
N PHE A 378 -11.16 -12.55 20.37
CA PHE A 378 -10.83 -11.15 20.65
C PHE A 378 -11.79 -10.43 21.59
N ARG A 379 -12.65 -11.19 22.29
CA ARG A 379 -13.55 -10.72 23.34
C ARG A 379 -12.85 -10.31 24.63
#